data_AF-A0A7S1RG96-F1
#
_entry.id   AF-A0A7S1RG96-F1
#
_cell.length_a   1.000
_cell.length_b   1.000
_cell.length_c   1.000
_cell.angle_alpha   90.00
_cell.angle_beta   90.00
_cell.angle_gamma   90.00
#
_symmetry.space_group_name_H-M   'P 1'
#
loop_
_entity.id
_entity.type
_entity.pdbx_description
1 polymer ?
#
loop_
_entity_poly.entity_id
_entity_poly.type
_entity_poly.pdbx_seq_one_letter_code
_entity_poly.pdbx_strand_id
1 'polypeptide(L)'
;LLEQVRPFGREEAMETLQRNLEGDGAVAAAFGDLEAFKAPVAAASVGQVYRARYKGRDVAVKVQRPDVREQVTLDLFVIRRLASLGSNVPIERYANQFRSLFELIDRAAPPFIEELDYEREAANQRRFAELISGCELVAGTAV
;
A
#
# COMPACT_ATOMS: atom_id res chain seq x y z
N LEU A 1 -10.58 11.26 3.95
CA LEU A 1 -9.21 11.12 3.37
C LEU A 1 -9.14 10.00 2.34
N LEU A 2 -9.56 8.76 2.64
CA LEU A 2 -9.56 7.65 1.67
C LEU A 2 -10.65 7.77 0.56
N GLU A 3 -11.76 8.46 0.81
CA GLU A 3 -12.82 8.68 -0.18
C GLU A 3 -12.41 9.52 -1.40
N GLN A 4 -11.27 10.21 -1.33
CA GLN A 4 -10.77 11.08 -2.41
C GLN A 4 -9.71 10.40 -3.29
N VAL A 5 -9.30 9.18 -2.95
CA VAL A 5 -8.30 8.44 -3.74
C VAL A 5 -9.00 7.84 -4.95
N ARG A 6 -8.68 8.35 -6.15
CA ARG A 6 -9.25 7.80 -7.39
C ARG A 6 -8.84 6.33 -7.54
N PRO A 7 -9.80 5.44 -7.80
CA PRO A 7 -9.47 4.07 -8.15
C PRO A 7 -8.64 4.04 -9.42
N PHE A 8 -7.63 3.17 -9.47
CA PHE A 8 -6.96 2.79 -10.73
C PHE A 8 -7.83 1.78 -11.49
N GLY A 9 -7.56 1.64 -12.79
CA GLY A 9 -8.38 0.84 -13.69
C GLY A 9 -8.34 -0.65 -13.36
N ARG A 10 -9.42 -1.38 -13.69
CA ARG A 10 -9.46 -2.84 -13.54
C ARG A 10 -8.30 -3.51 -14.27
N GLU A 11 -7.99 -3.05 -15.49
CA GLU A 11 -6.91 -3.60 -16.31
C GLU A 11 -5.56 -3.49 -15.59
N GLU A 12 -5.23 -2.31 -15.06
CA GLU A 12 -4.02 -2.08 -14.28
C GLU A 12 -3.94 -2.95 -13.01
N ALA A 13 -5.09 -3.18 -12.36
CA ALA A 13 -5.19 -4.07 -11.21
C ALA A 13 -4.92 -5.53 -11.57
N MET A 14 -5.51 -5.99 -12.67
CA MET A 14 -5.33 -7.34 -13.18
C MET A 14 -3.91 -7.58 -13.66
N GLU A 15 -3.29 -6.62 -14.33
CA GLU A 15 -1.88 -6.69 -14.72
C GLU A 15 -0.96 -6.77 -13.52
N THR A 16 -1.24 -6.00 -12.46
CA THR A 16 -0.46 -6.04 -11.21
C THR A 16 -0.58 -7.40 -10.53
N LEU A 17 -1.80 -7.95 -10.46
CA LEU A 17 -2.04 -9.31 -9.94
C LEU A 17 -1.33 -10.37 -10.77
N GLN A 18 -1.40 -10.26 -12.10
CA GLN A 18 -0.78 -11.21 -13.03
C GLN A 18 0.76 -11.14 -13.00
N ARG A 19 1.34 -9.95 -12.76
CA ARG A 19 2.78 -9.80 -12.55
C ARG A 19 3.25 -10.43 -11.24
N ASN A 20 2.43 -10.35 -10.20
CA ASN A 20 2.77 -10.87 -8.86
C ASN A 20 2.48 -12.37 -8.69
N LEU A 21 1.58 -12.94 -9.49
CA LEU A 21 1.27 -14.36 -9.52
C LEU A 21 1.98 -15.02 -10.71
N GLU A 22 3.01 -15.81 -10.44
CA GLU A 22 3.81 -16.47 -11.48
C GLU A 22 2.96 -17.36 -12.40
N GLY A 23 2.98 -17.08 -13.71
CA GLY A 23 2.41 -17.94 -14.76
C GLY A 23 1.13 -17.41 -15.41
N ASP A 24 1.03 -17.59 -16.74
CA ASP A 24 -0.14 -17.18 -17.52
C ASP A 24 -1.42 -17.83 -17.00
N GLY A 25 -2.43 -17.02 -16.71
CA GLY A 25 -3.71 -17.48 -16.17
C GLY A 25 -3.69 -17.87 -14.69
N ALA A 26 -2.59 -17.64 -13.96
CA ALA A 26 -2.50 -17.93 -12.53
C ALA A 26 -3.60 -17.23 -11.70
N VAL A 27 -3.98 -16.00 -12.05
CA VAL A 27 -5.06 -15.27 -11.38
C VAL A 27 -6.41 -16.00 -11.54
N ALA A 28 -6.72 -16.45 -12.76
CA ALA A 28 -7.94 -17.21 -13.04
C ALA A 28 -7.91 -18.58 -12.35
N ALA A 29 -6.76 -19.25 -12.35
CA ALA A 29 -6.58 -20.53 -11.64
C ALA A 29 -6.74 -20.39 -10.12
N ALA A 30 -6.28 -19.28 -9.54
CA ALA A 30 -6.37 -19.04 -8.10
C ALA A 30 -7.78 -18.65 -7.66
N PHE A 31 -8.43 -17.73 -8.37
CA PHE A 31 -9.68 -17.12 -7.91
C PHE A 31 -10.93 -17.59 -8.66
N GLY A 32 -10.77 -18.28 -9.80
CA GLY A 32 -11.85 -18.79 -10.63
C GLY A 32 -12.63 -17.69 -11.36
N ASP A 33 -13.48 -16.98 -10.62
CA ASP A 33 -14.35 -15.93 -11.16
C ASP A 33 -13.64 -14.58 -11.19
N LEU A 34 -13.21 -14.17 -12.38
CA LEU A 34 -12.58 -12.87 -12.62
C LEU A 34 -13.56 -11.70 -12.62
N GLU A 35 -14.88 -11.95 -12.73
CA GLU A 35 -15.89 -10.89 -12.58
C GLU A 35 -15.96 -10.36 -11.15
N ALA A 36 -15.47 -11.13 -10.17
CA ALA A 36 -15.29 -10.68 -8.80
C ALA A 36 -14.34 -9.44 -8.71
N PHE A 37 -13.45 -9.26 -9.69
CA PHE A 37 -12.54 -8.11 -9.79
C PHE A 37 -13.11 -6.94 -10.62
N LYS A 38 -14.40 -6.96 -10.97
CA LYS A 38 -15.01 -5.92 -11.81
C LYS A 38 -14.95 -4.52 -11.21
N ALA A 39 -15.15 -4.42 -9.90
CA ALA A 39 -15.09 -3.16 -9.18
C ALA A 39 -14.48 -3.36 -7.78
N PRO A 40 -13.64 -2.43 -7.31
CA PRO A 40 -13.11 -2.49 -5.96
C PRO A 40 -14.24 -2.28 -4.94
N VAL A 41 -14.21 -3.03 -3.85
CA VAL A 41 -15.15 -2.88 -2.72
C VAL A 41 -14.70 -1.80 -1.74
N ALA A 42 -13.40 -1.48 -1.71
CA ALA A 42 -12.85 -0.41 -0.90
C ALA A 42 -11.56 0.15 -1.51
N ALA A 43 -11.26 1.41 -1.19
CA ALA A 43 -9.96 2.01 -1.42
C ALA A 43 -9.07 1.81 -0.18
N ALA A 44 -7.79 1.47 -0.41
CA ALA A 44 -6.75 1.48 0.61
C ALA A 44 -5.79 2.67 0.36
N SER A 45 -4.91 2.97 1.31
CA SER A 45 -3.94 4.08 1.17
C SER A 45 -3.11 4.00 -0.11
N VAL A 46 -2.51 2.83 -0.37
CA VAL A 46 -1.59 2.55 -1.50
C VAL A 46 -2.13 1.47 -2.45
N GLY A 47 -3.45 1.22 -2.45
CA GLY A 47 -4.04 0.13 -3.21
C GLY A 47 -5.57 0.12 -3.23
N GLN A 48 -6.13 -0.97 -3.72
CA GLN A 48 -7.57 -1.23 -3.78
C GLN A 48 -7.87 -2.61 -3.23
N VAL A 49 -9.06 -2.79 -2.68
CA VAL A 49 -9.52 -4.09 -2.18
C VAL A 49 -10.65 -4.61 -3.07
N TYR A 50 -10.55 -5.87 -3.46
CA TYR A 50 -11.54 -6.60 -4.24
C TYR A 50 -12.10 -7.75 -3.40
N ARG A 51 -13.37 -8.09 -3.62
CA ARG A 51 -13.94 -9.33 -3.07
C ARG A 51 -13.71 -10.43 -4.10
N ALA A 52 -13.14 -11.56 -3.69
CA ALA A 52 -12.94 -12.72 -4.54
C ALA A 52 -13.24 -14.01 -3.77
N ARG A 53 -13.15 -15.15 -4.46
CA ARG A 53 -13.26 -16.47 -3.84
C ARG A 53 -11.95 -17.23 -4.03
N TYR A 54 -11.41 -17.80 -2.97
CA TYR A 54 -10.17 -18.58 -3.00
C TYR A 54 -10.36 -19.88 -2.23
N LYS A 55 -10.14 -21.02 -2.89
CA LYS A 55 -10.31 -22.37 -2.31
C LYS A 55 -11.68 -22.54 -1.60
N GLY A 56 -12.75 -22.03 -2.21
CA GLY A 56 -14.11 -22.13 -1.71
C GLY A 56 -14.51 -21.10 -0.64
N ARG A 57 -13.58 -20.26 -0.17
CA ARG A 57 -13.83 -19.22 0.85
C ARG A 57 -13.85 -17.83 0.24
N ASP A 58 -14.71 -16.95 0.77
CA ASP A 58 -14.69 -15.54 0.41
C ASP A 58 -13.45 -14.86 0.99
N VAL A 59 -12.75 -14.09 0.17
CA VAL A 59 -11.51 -13.40 0.53
C VAL A 59 -11.53 -11.96 0.07
N ALA A 60 -10.84 -11.10 0.82
CA ALA A 60 -10.50 -9.76 0.41
C ALA A 60 -9.12 -9.76 -0.25
N VAL A 61 -9.03 -9.33 -1.50
CA VAL A 61 -7.77 -9.25 -2.27
C VAL A 61 -7.36 -7.80 -2.37
N LYS A 62 -6.31 -7.44 -1.63
CA LYS A 62 -5.70 -6.10 -1.68
C LYS A 62 -4.68 -6.06 -2.82
N VAL A 63 -4.94 -5.23 -3.82
CA VAL A 63 -4.07 -5.01 -4.98
C VAL A 63 -3.35 -3.69 -4.78
N GLN A 64 -2.02 -3.73 -4.79
CA GLN A 64 -1.20 -2.53 -4.70
C GLN A 64 -1.37 -1.69 -5.97
N ARG A 65 -1.35 -0.36 -5.82
CA ARG A 65 -1.38 0.55 -6.97
C ARG A 65 -0.13 0.31 -7.84
N PRO A 66 -0.29 0.19 -9.18
CA PRO A 66 0.85 0.10 -10.08
C PRO A 66 1.82 1.26 -9.88
N ASP A 67 3.11 0.98 -9.97
CA ASP A 67 4.21 1.96 -9.93
C ASP A 67 4.26 2.83 -8.66
N VAL A 68 3.54 2.44 -7.60
CA VAL A 68 3.46 3.24 -6.37
C VAL A 68 4.80 3.37 -5.67
N ARG A 69 5.68 2.36 -5.81
CA ARG A 69 7.02 2.37 -5.23
C ARG A 69 7.89 3.42 -5.88
N GLU A 70 7.86 3.46 -7.21
CA GLU A 70 8.59 4.43 -8.03
C GLU A 70 8.07 5.84 -7.75
N GLN A 71 6.74 6.02 -7.70
CA GLN A 71 6.11 7.30 -7.40
C GLN A 71 6.48 7.81 -6.01
N VAL A 72 6.30 7.00 -4.96
CA VAL A 72 6.65 7.39 -3.58
C VAL A 72 8.14 7.69 -3.46
N THR A 73 9.01 6.90 -4.10
CA THR A 73 10.45 7.15 -4.08
C THR A 73 10.81 8.46 -4.77
N LEU A 74 10.19 8.76 -5.91
CA LEU A 74 10.39 10.00 -6.65
C LEU A 74 9.90 11.20 -5.85
N ASP A 75 8.72 11.11 -5.23
CA ASP A 75 8.15 12.18 -4.41
C ASP A 75 9.06 12.49 -3.23
N LEU A 76 9.52 11.47 -2.49
CA LEU A 76 10.47 11.64 -1.39
C LEU A 76 11.79 12.26 -1.87
N PHE A 77 12.28 11.85 -3.05
CA PHE A 77 13.48 12.45 -3.65
C PHE A 77 13.27 13.93 -3.97
N VAL A 78 12.16 14.30 -4.64
CA VAL A 78 11.85 15.68 -5.01
C VAL A 78 11.69 16.55 -3.77
N ILE A 79 10.92 16.10 -2.77
CA ILE A 79 10.71 16.82 -1.51
C ILE A 79 12.05 17.06 -0.80
N ARG A 80 12.90 16.04 -0.71
CA ARG A 80 14.25 16.16 -0.12
C ARG A 80 15.14 17.13 -0.91
N ARG A 81 15.04 17.15 -2.25
CA ARG A 81 15.79 18.09 -3.09
C ARG A 81 15.31 19.53 -2.93
N LEU A 82 14.01 19.76 -2.89
CA LEU A 82 13.45 21.10 -2.64
C LEU A 82 13.86 21.62 -1.25
N ALA A 83 13.83 20.77 -0.23
CA ALA A 83 14.33 21.11 1.09
C ALA A 83 15.82 21.53 1.06
N SER A 84 16.65 20.86 0.24
CA SER A 84 18.08 21.18 0.10
C SER A 84 18.36 22.51 -0.60
N LEU A 85 17.49 22.92 -1.52
CA LEU A 85 17.62 24.23 -2.18
C LEU A 85 17.29 25.37 -1.21
N GLY A 86 16.31 25.18 -0.34
CA GLY A 86 15.94 26.16 0.69
C GLY A 86 17.03 26.39 1.74
N SER A 87 17.80 25.36 2.09
CA SER A 87 18.94 25.48 3.03
C SER A 87 20.12 26.28 2.50
N ASN A 88 20.23 26.47 1.17
CA ASN A 88 21.29 27.27 0.54
C ASN A 88 20.91 28.75 0.39
N VAL A 89 19.71 29.15 0.80
CA VAL A 89 19.31 30.56 0.81
C VAL A 89 19.96 31.24 2.02
N PRO A 90 20.73 32.34 1.84
CA PRO A 90 21.48 33.01 2.91
C PRO A 90 20.57 33.86 3.83
N ILE A 91 19.40 33.32 4.18
CA ILE A 91 18.47 33.92 5.13
C ILE A 91 18.53 33.05 6.38
N GLU A 92 19.39 33.43 7.33
CA GLU A 92 19.59 32.74 8.62
C GLU A 92 18.27 32.42 9.35
N ARG A 93 17.25 33.26 9.14
CA ARG A 93 15.90 33.13 9.73
C ARG A 93 15.17 31.84 9.33
N TYR A 94 15.47 31.25 8.17
CA TYR A 94 14.81 30.03 7.69
C TYR A 94 15.68 28.76 7.79
N ALA A 95 16.99 28.90 8.01
CA ALA A 95 17.92 27.77 8.07
C ALA A 95 17.52 26.69 9.10
N ASN A 96 17.03 27.11 10.28
CA ASN A 96 16.55 26.19 11.31
C ASN A 96 15.25 25.48 10.92
N GLN A 97 14.37 26.13 10.15
CA GLN A 97 13.12 25.52 9.67
C GLN A 97 13.42 24.46 8.60
N PHE A 98 14.35 24.73 7.68
CA PHE A 98 14.78 23.75 6.67
C PHE A 98 15.47 22.53 7.29
N ARG A 99 16.32 22.71 8.31
CA ARG A 99 16.92 21.58 9.06
C ARG A 99 15.85 20.69 9.70
N SER A 100 14.84 21.30 10.33
CA SER A 100 13.72 20.56 10.93
C SER A 100 12.89 19.79 9.89
N LEU A 101 12.73 20.35 8.68
CA LEU A 101 12.06 19.65 7.58
C LEU A 101 12.84 18.41 7.11
N PHE A 102 14.17 18.47 7.02
CA PHE A 102 14.98 17.30 6.68
C PHE A 102 14.82 16.16 7.68
N GLU A 103 14.93 16.46 8.97
CA GLU A 103 14.75 15.47 10.04
C GLU A 103 13.35 14.87 10.00
N LEU A 104 12.33 15.69 9.71
CA LEU A 104 10.96 15.23 9.55
C LEU A 104 10.82 14.28 8.35
N ILE A 105 11.36 14.65 7.18
CA ILE A 105 11.32 13.83 5.97
C ILE A 105 12.04 12.50 6.21
N ASP A 106 13.24 12.52 6.78
CA ASP A 106 14.04 11.31 7.01
C ASP A 106 13.41 10.37 8.04
N ARG A 107 12.66 10.91 9.01
CA ARG A 107 11.87 10.10 9.94
C ARG A 107 10.58 9.58 9.31
N ALA A 108 9.95 10.35 8.43
CA ALA A 108 8.66 10.00 7.83
C ALA A 108 8.80 9.06 6.63
N ALA A 109 9.91 9.11 5.89
CA ALA A 109 10.13 8.34 4.67
C ALA A 109 10.12 6.80 4.88
N PRO A 110 10.80 6.22 5.90
CA PRO A 110 10.84 4.77 6.04
C PRO A 110 9.45 4.14 6.23
N PRO A 111 8.55 4.64 7.11
CA PRO A 111 7.19 4.12 7.22
C PRO A 111 6.41 4.06 5.89
N PHE A 112 6.56 5.04 4.99
CA PHE A 112 5.90 5.01 3.69
C PHE A 112 6.42 3.87 2.80
N ILE A 113 7.73 3.60 2.83
CA ILE A 113 8.32 2.50 2.08
C ILE A 113 7.94 1.15 2.69
N GLU A 114 7.88 1.07 4.02
CA GLU A 114 7.43 -0.13 4.75
C GLU A 114 5.98 -0.49 4.43
N GLU A 115 5.12 0.51 4.20
CA GLU A 115 3.72 0.29 3.79
C GLU A 115 3.58 -0.37 2.40
N LEU A 116 4.64 -0.30 1.58
CA LEU A 116 4.67 -0.95 0.26
C LEU A 116 5.07 -2.42 0.31
N ASP A 117 5.46 -2.93 1.49
CA ASP A 117 5.81 -4.33 1.72
C ASP A 117 4.60 -5.12 2.25
N TYR A 118 3.86 -5.73 1.34
CA TYR A 118 2.68 -6.52 1.68
C TYR A 118 3.04 -7.88 2.32
N GLU A 119 4.27 -8.38 2.16
CA GLU A 119 4.71 -9.60 2.85
C GLU A 119 4.87 -9.32 4.34
N ARG A 120 5.47 -8.18 4.67
CA ARG A 120 5.55 -7.69 6.05
C ARG A 120 4.17 -7.41 6.64
N GLU A 121 3.26 -6.80 5.88
CA GLU A 121 1.86 -6.62 6.31
C GLU A 121 1.19 -7.96 6.63
N ALA A 122 1.33 -8.95 5.74
CA ALA A 122 0.79 -10.29 5.94
C ALA A 122 1.40 -11.01 7.17
N ALA A 123 2.71 -10.88 7.40
CA ALA A 123 3.36 -11.42 8.59
C ALA A 123 2.83 -10.79 9.89
N ASN A 124 2.65 -9.47 9.89
CA ASN A 124 2.07 -8.75 11.02
C ASN A 124 0.61 -9.15 11.27
N GLN A 125 -0.19 -9.34 10.21
CA GLN A 125 -1.58 -9.81 10.32
C GLN A 125 -1.67 -11.22 10.92
N ARG A 126 -0.80 -12.17 10.50
CA ARG A 126 -0.75 -13.52 11.09
C ARG A 126 -0.42 -13.46 12.58
N ARG A 127 0.62 -12.69 12.94
CA ARG A 127 1.00 -12.49 14.35
C ARG A 127 -0.14 -11.86 15.16
N PHE A 128 -0.84 -10.88 14.60
CA PHE A 128 -1.97 -10.26 15.26
C PHE A 128 -3.11 -11.26 15.47
N ALA A 129 -3.44 -12.08 14.46
CA ALA A 129 -4.43 -13.14 14.56
C ALA A 129 -4.09 -14.17 15.66
N GLU A 130 -2.82 -14.54 15.80
CA GLU A 130 -2.35 -15.41 16.90
C GLU A 130 -2.57 -14.76 18.28
N LEU A 131 -2.18 -13.50 18.43
CA LEU A 131 -2.29 -12.75 19.70
C LEU A 131 -3.75 -12.55 20.17
N ILE A 132 -4.69 -12.42 19.24
CA ILE A 132 -6.11 -12.17 19.55
C ILE A 132 -6.97 -13.43 19.53
N SER A 133 -6.40 -14.61 19.25
CA SER A 133 -7.13 -15.87 19.08
C SER A 133 -8.01 -16.27 20.28
N GLY A 134 -7.67 -15.81 21.49
CA GLY A 134 -8.45 -16.00 22.72
C GLY A 134 -9.29 -14.78 23.15
N CYS A 135 -9.38 -13.73 22.34
CA CYS A 135 -10.06 -12.49 22.68
C CYS A 135 -11.52 -12.51 22.20
N GLU A 136 -12.49 -12.65 23.11
CA GLU A 136 -13.92 -12.72 22.79
C GLU A 136 -14.46 -11.50 22.02
N LEU A 137 -13.81 -10.34 22.15
CA LEU A 137 -14.20 -9.10 21.47
C LEU A 137 -13.88 -9.10 19.96
N VAL A 138 -12.98 -9.95 19.49
CA VAL A 138 -12.45 -9.93 18.11
C VAL A 138 -12.64 -11.26 17.37
N ALA A 139 -13.40 -12.20 17.95
CA ALA A 139 -13.54 -13.59 17.49
C ALA A 139 -14.21 -13.80 16.11
N GLY A 140 -14.38 -12.76 15.28
CA GLY A 140 -15.02 -12.83 13.96
C GLY A 140 -14.07 -12.82 12.75
N THR A 141 -12.78 -12.54 12.91
CA THR A 141 -11.83 -12.46 11.77
C THR A 141 -11.22 -13.82 11.46
N ALA A 142 -11.92 -14.62 10.67
CA ALA A 142 -11.37 -15.83 10.05
C ALA A 142 -10.38 -15.43 8.92
N VAL A 143 -9.20 -16.05 8.94
CA VAL A 143 -8.14 -15.99 7.89
C VAL A 143 -8.44 -16.99 6.78
#